data_AF-A0A1Q3CJ00-F1
#
_entry.id   AF-A0A1Q3CJ00-F1
#
_cell.length_a   1.000
_cell.length_b   1.000
_cell.length_c   1.000
_cell.angle_alpha   90.00
_cell.angle_beta   90.00
_cell.angle_gamma   90.00
#
_symmetry.space_group_name_H-M   'P 1'
#
loop_
_entity.id
_entity.type
_entity.pdbx_description
1 polymer ?
#
loop_
_entity_poly.entity_id
_entity_poly.type
_entity_poly.pdbx_seq_one_letter_code
_entity_poly.pdbx_strand_id
1 'polypeptide(L)'
;LIYNIVKYFVGDPTYLKDRTIDQLSNLRCRKLQDVRWYKDTFMTKVLTREDANQPYWKEKFITDLPTLFAEKIKSKYREKHKGVVPYETLTYGDIISTITKTGLEICNDIKMSRQIKRDSKFYKKYYRSNIILFSFRIFFKKSISFS
;
A
#
# COMPACT_ATOMS: atom_id res chain seq x y z
N LEU A 1 -8.28 -27.66 -41.69
CA LEU A 1 -6.83 -27.89 -41.89
C LEU A 1 -5.97 -26.97 -41.00
N ILE A 2 -6.08 -25.64 -41.12
CA ILE A 2 -5.31 -24.66 -40.30
C ILE A 2 -5.54 -24.84 -38.79
N TYR A 3 -6.79 -25.03 -38.35
CA TYR A 3 -7.13 -25.24 -36.93
C TYR A 3 -6.40 -26.43 -36.31
N ASN A 4 -6.28 -27.55 -37.04
CA ASN A 4 -5.60 -28.75 -36.56
C ASN A 4 -4.08 -28.56 -36.50
N ILE A 5 -3.48 -27.83 -37.45
CA ILE A 5 -2.04 -27.53 -37.44
C ILE A 5 -1.69 -26.62 -36.26
N VAL A 6 -2.48 -25.57 -36.02
CA VAL A 6 -2.29 -24.67 -34.86
C VAL A 6 -2.43 -25.44 -33.54
N LYS A 7 -3.47 -26.29 -33.42
CA LYS A 7 -3.68 -27.13 -32.23
C LYS A 7 -2.53 -28.12 -31.98
N TYR A 8 -1.88 -28.64 -33.03
CA TYR A 8 -0.76 -29.58 -32.92
C TYR A 8 0.55 -28.91 -32.47
N PHE A 9 0.82 -27.68 -32.94
CA PHE A 9 2.05 -26.93 -32.58
C PHE A 9 1.93 -26.13 -31.28
N VAL A 10 0.77 -25.53 -31.02
CA VAL A 10 0.54 -24.64 -29.86
C VAL A 10 -0.08 -25.40 -28.68
N GLY A 11 -0.65 -26.58 -28.91
CA GLY A 11 -1.52 -27.27 -27.96
C GLY A 11 -2.96 -26.78 -28.03
N ASP A 12 -3.85 -27.36 -27.22
CA ASP A 12 -5.23 -26.88 -27.12
C ASP A 12 -5.23 -25.43 -26.59
N PRO A 13 -5.84 -24.44 -27.28
CA PRO A 13 -5.90 -23.06 -26.80
C PRO A 13 -6.56 -22.91 -25.43
N THR A 14 -7.33 -23.91 -24.97
CA THR A 14 -7.85 -23.98 -23.59
C THR A 14 -6.73 -24.02 -22.55
N TYR A 15 -5.64 -24.76 -22.81
CA TYR A 15 -4.50 -24.87 -21.90
C TYR A 15 -3.77 -23.54 -21.67
N LEU A 16 -3.70 -22.68 -22.71
CA LEU A 16 -3.13 -21.33 -22.58
C LEU A 16 -4.03 -20.41 -21.76
N LYS A 17 -5.36 -20.56 -21.88
CA LYS A 17 -6.34 -19.84 -21.04
C LYS A 17 -6.21 -20.26 -19.58
N ASP A 18 -6.04 -21.56 -19.31
CA ASP A 18 -5.88 -22.11 -17.95
C ASP A 18 -4.59 -21.61 -17.28
N ARG A 19 -3.44 -21.60 -17.98
CA ARG A 19 -2.22 -20.98 -17.44
C ARG A 19 -2.40 -19.51 -17.08
N THR A 20 -3.15 -18.76 -17.88
CA THR A 20 -3.37 -17.33 -17.64
C THR A 20 -4.27 -17.11 -16.42
N ILE A 21 -5.29 -17.97 -16.25
CA ILE A 21 -6.14 -18.03 -15.05
C ILE A 21 -5.29 -18.28 -13.81
N ASP A 22 -4.43 -19.30 -13.84
CA ASP A 22 -3.55 -19.66 -12.71
C ASP A 22 -2.55 -18.57 -12.36
N GLN A 23 -2.03 -17.86 -13.35
CA GLN A 23 -1.09 -16.78 -13.08
C GLN A 23 -1.74 -15.56 -12.42
N LEU A 24 -2.99 -15.22 -12.77
CA LEU A 24 -3.70 -14.11 -12.13
C LEU A 24 -4.24 -14.52 -10.76
N SER A 25 -4.68 -15.78 -10.60
CA SER A 25 -5.16 -16.31 -9.33
C SER A 25 -4.07 -16.33 -8.25
N ASN A 26 -2.81 -16.51 -8.65
CA ASN A 26 -1.63 -16.52 -7.78
C ASN A 26 -0.95 -15.16 -7.60
N LEU A 27 -1.41 -14.10 -8.28
CA LEU A 27 -0.77 -12.79 -8.23
C LEU A 27 -1.05 -12.10 -6.89
N ARG A 28 0.01 -11.79 -6.13
CA ARG A 28 -0.09 -11.11 -4.83
C ARG A 28 0.91 -9.99 -4.67
N CYS A 29 0.47 -8.87 -4.09
CA CYS A 29 1.33 -7.75 -3.74
C CYS A 29 1.78 -7.89 -2.28
N ARG A 30 3.07 -8.21 -2.05
CA ARG A 30 3.60 -8.41 -0.70
C ARG A 30 4.04 -7.11 -0.02
N LYS A 31 4.50 -6.12 -0.78
CA LYS A 31 5.04 -4.86 -0.25
C LYS A 31 4.33 -3.67 -0.89
N LEU A 32 4.20 -2.58 -0.13
CA LEU A 32 3.65 -1.31 -0.63
C LEU A 32 4.47 -0.74 -1.80
N GLN A 33 5.77 -1.01 -1.85
CA GLN A 33 6.65 -0.58 -2.94
C GLN A 33 6.27 -1.22 -4.28
N ASP A 34 5.71 -2.43 -4.24
CA ASP A 34 5.37 -3.21 -5.42
C ASP A 34 3.94 -2.91 -5.92
N VAL A 35 3.20 -2.01 -5.28
CA VAL A 35 1.80 -1.71 -5.62
C VAL A 35 1.67 -1.19 -7.05
N ARG A 36 2.65 -0.41 -7.54
CA ARG A 36 2.66 0.07 -8.93
C ARG A 36 2.74 -1.09 -9.91
N TRP A 37 3.74 -1.97 -9.72
CA TRP A 37 3.93 -3.16 -10.55
C TRP A 37 2.73 -4.11 -10.47
N TYR A 38 2.22 -4.35 -9.27
CA TYR A 38 1.05 -5.20 -9.05
C TYR A 38 -0.17 -4.67 -9.80
N LYS A 39 -0.47 -3.37 -9.68
CA LYS A 39 -1.57 -2.70 -10.39
C LYS A 39 -1.43 -2.89 -11.90
N ASP A 40 -0.27 -2.58 -12.48
CA ASP A 40 -0.06 -2.70 -13.93
C ASP A 40 -0.16 -4.18 -14.40
N THR A 41 0.39 -5.11 -13.62
CA THR A 41 0.35 -6.57 -13.93
C THR A 41 -1.06 -7.15 -13.78
N PHE A 42 -1.79 -6.75 -12.76
CA PHE A 42 -3.17 -7.19 -12.55
C PHE A 42 -4.06 -6.67 -13.66
N MET A 43 -3.95 -5.38 -14.01
CA MET A 43 -4.77 -4.77 -15.07
C MET A 43 -4.54 -5.39 -16.44
N THR A 44 -3.28 -5.63 -16.82
CA THR A 44 -2.97 -6.28 -18.12
C THR A 44 -3.51 -7.70 -18.22
N LYS A 45 -3.59 -8.43 -17.10
CA LYS A 45 -4.13 -9.80 -17.05
C LYS A 45 -5.64 -9.88 -16.92
N VAL A 46 -6.26 -8.97 -16.16
CA VAL A 46 -7.72 -9.00 -15.94
C VAL A 46 -8.47 -8.47 -17.16
N LEU A 47 -7.94 -7.44 -17.83
CA LEU A 47 -8.61 -6.82 -18.99
C LEU A 47 -8.64 -7.70 -20.23
N THR A 48 -7.85 -8.76 -20.30
CA THR A 48 -7.87 -9.74 -21.40
C THR A 48 -8.94 -10.83 -21.20
N ARG A 49 -9.67 -10.80 -20.08
CA ARG A 49 -10.66 -11.82 -19.74
C ARG A 49 -12.08 -11.38 -20.08
N GLU A 50 -12.92 -12.34 -20.44
CA GLU A 50 -14.35 -12.12 -20.68
C GLU A 50 -15.13 -11.85 -19.38
N ASP A 51 -14.71 -12.48 -18.27
CA ASP A 51 -15.32 -12.36 -16.95
C ASP A 51 -14.72 -11.21 -16.10
N ALA A 52 -13.94 -10.30 -16.70
CA ALA A 52 -13.20 -9.25 -15.99
C ALA A 52 -14.06 -8.36 -15.08
N ASN A 53 -15.34 -8.18 -15.43
CA ASN A 53 -16.27 -7.34 -14.68
C ASN A 53 -16.90 -8.03 -13.47
N GLN A 54 -16.67 -9.34 -13.30
CA GLN A 54 -17.17 -10.08 -12.15
C GLN A 54 -16.65 -9.48 -10.84
N PRO A 55 -17.49 -9.41 -9.79
CA PRO A 55 -17.12 -8.91 -8.46
C PRO A 55 -15.88 -9.58 -7.90
N TYR A 56 -15.73 -10.88 -8.16
CA TYR A 56 -14.61 -11.70 -7.73
C TYR A 56 -13.26 -11.04 -8.04
N TRP A 57 -13.08 -10.51 -9.26
CA TRP A 57 -11.80 -9.91 -9.66
C TRP A 57 -11.53 -8.58 -8.97
N LYS A 58 -12.58 -7.78 -8.71
CA LYS A 58 -12.47 -6.52 -7.98
C LYS A 58 -12.17 -6.77 -6.50
N GLU A 59 -12.81 -7.77 -5.90
CA GLU A 59 -12.51 -8.22 -4.55
C GLU A 59 -11.07 -8.69 -4.45
N LYS A 60 -10.69 -9.61 -5.34
CA LYS A 60 -9.32 -10.16 -5.42
C LYS A 60 -8.27 -9.06 -5.55
N PHE A 61 -8.52 -8.08 -6.41
CA PHE A 61 -7.61 -6.95 -6.63
C PHE A 61 -7.32 -6.16 -5.34
N ILE A 62 -8.31 -6.07 -4.42
CA ILE A 62 -8.14 -5.40 -3.14
C ILE A 62 -7.55 -6.36 -2.10
N THR A 63 -8.00 -7.61 -2.03
CA THR A 63 -7.56 -8.56 -0.99
C THR A 63 -6.11 -9.01 -1.17
N ASP A 64 -5.60 -9.04 -2.40
CA ASP A 64 -4.23 -9.45 -2.70
C ASP A 64 -3.21 -8.31 -2.55
N LEU A 65 -3.65 -7.13 -2.09
CA LEU A 65 -2.78 -6.07 -1.60
C LEU A 65 -2.19 -6.42 -0.22
N PRO A 66 -1.14 -5.72 0.25
CA PRO A 66 -0.64 -5.92 1.61
C PRO A 66 -1.77 -5.74 2.64
N THR A 67 -1.90 -6.67 3.59
CA THR A 67 -3.11 -6.83 4.43
C THR A 67 -3.61 -5.52 5.08
N LEU A 68 -2.74 -4.77 5.74
CA LEU A 68 -3.11 -3.50 6.38
C LEU A 68 -3.56 -2.44 5.38
N PHE A 69 -3.00 -2.47 4.18
CA PHE A 69 -3.37 -1.55 3.11
C PHE A 69 -4.72 -1.92 2.50
N ALA A 70 -4.93 -3.21 2.23
CA ALA A 70 -6.21 -3.76 1.78
C ALA A 70 -7.34 -3.39 2.75
N GLU A 71 -7.15 -3.60 4.04
CA GLU A 71 -8.14 -3.26 5.06
C GLU A 71 -8.43 -1.76 5.10
N LYS A 72 -7.42 -0.90 4.98
CA LYS A 72 -7.64 0.56 4.93
C LYS A 72 -8.47 0.97 3.70
N ILE A 73 -8.26 0.32 2.55
CA ILE A 73 -9.07 0.56 1.34
C ILE A 73 -10.51 0.08 1.56
N LYS A 74 -10.70 -1.13 2.09
CA LYS A 74 -12.04 -1.66 2.40
C LYS A 74 -12.79 -0.74 3.36
N SER A 75 -12.14 -0.25 4.42
CA SER A 75 -12.76 0.68 5.38
C SER A 75 -13.27 1.95 4.71
N LYS A 76 -12.52 2.54 3.77
CA LYS A 76 -12.99 3.72 3.00
C LYS A 76 -14.26 3.45 2.21
N TYR A 77 -14.38 2.26 1.62
CA TYR A 77 -15.62 1.89 0.94
C TYR A 77 -16.76 1.63 1.92
N ARG A 78 -16.49 0.92 3.03
CA ARG A 78 -17.49 0.66 4.07
C ARG A 78 -18.04 1.95 4.66
N GLU A 79 -17.19 2.94 4.93
CA GLU A 79 -17.60 4.27 5.41
C GLU A 79 -18.54 4.97 4.42
N LYS A 80 -18.25 4.89 3.12
CA LYS A 80 -19.06 5.52 2.08
C LYS A 80 -20.36 4.76 1.75
N HIS A 81 -20.39 3.45 1.98
CA HIS A 81 -21.45 2.55 1.51
C HIS A 81 -22.08 1.74 2.66
N LYS A 82 -22.38 2.41 3.78
CA LYS A 82 -23.16 1.84 4.91
C LYS A 82 -22.62 0.50 5.42
N GLY A 83 -21.30 0.34 5.47
CA GLY A 83 -20.63 -0.84 6.01
C GLY A 83 -20.32 -1.94 4.99
N VAL A 84 -20.74 -1.81 3.73
CA VAL A 84 -20.54 -2.83 2.69
C VAL A 84 -19.62 -2.31 1.59
N VAL A 85 -18.80 -3.19 1.00
CA VAL A 85 -17.99 -2.84 -0.18
C VAL A 85 -18.76 -3.22 -1.44
N PRO A 86 -19.17 -2.27 -2.30
CA PRO A 86 -20.07 -2.55 -3.42
C PRO A 86 -19.30 -3.05 -4.65
N TYR A 87 -18.77 -4.27 -4.59
CA TYR A 87 -17.95 -4.86 -5.67
C TYR A 87 -18.70 -4.96 -7.02
N GLU A 88 -20.01 -5.13 -7.00
CA GLU A 88 -20.85 -5.16 -8.21
C GLU A 88 -20.74 -3.86 -9.02
N THR A 89 -20.89 -2.72 -8.34
CA THR A 89 -20.95 -1.40 -8.99
C THR A 89 -19.61 -0.71 -9.09
N LEU A 90 -18.58 -1.20 -8.39
CA LEU A 90 -17.24 -0.62 -8.40
C LEU A 90 -16.57 -0.77 -9.76
N THR A 91 -15.96 0.31 -10.27
CA THR A 91 -15.09 0.24 -11.44
C THR A 91 -13.64 0.03 -11.02
N TYR A 92 -12.81 -0.55 -11.91
CA TYR A 92 -11.37 -0.61 -11.68
C TYR A 92 -10.75 0.79 -11.53
N GLY A 93 -11.30 1.80 -12.21
CA GLY A 93 -10.88 3.19 -12.05
C GLY A 93 -11.08 3.71 -10.64
N ASP A 94 -12.24 3.44 -10.03
CA ASP A 94 -12.53 3.82 -8.64
C ASP A 94 -11.56 3.15 -7.66
N ILE A 95 -11.28 1.87 -7.87
CA ILE A 95 -10.36 1.09 -7.03
C ILE A 95 -8.94 1.65 -7.15
N ILE A 96 -8.45 1.89 -8.37
CA ILE A 96 -7.11 2.45 -8.62
C ILE A 96 -6.98 3.86 -8.03
N SER A 97 -8.01 4.70 -8.17
CA SER A 97 -8.04 6.04 -7.59
C SER A 97 -7.95 5.96 -6.06
N THR A 98 -8.72 5.06 -5.44
CA THR A 98 -8.73 4.87 -3.99
C THR A 98 -7.39 4.31 -3.48
N ILE A 99 -6.79 3.34 -4.20
CA ILE A 99 -5.44 2.83 -3.92
C ILE A 99 -4.43 3.97 -3.94
N THR A 100 -4.42 4.77 -5.02
CA THR A 100 -3.46 5.86 -5.20
C THR A 100 -3.60 6.91 -4.11
N LYS A 101 -4.83 7.35 -3.84
CA LYS A 101 -5.12 8.33 -2.77
C LYS A 101 -4.68 7.81 -1.40
N THR A 102 -5.00 6.56 -1.07
CA THR A 102 -4.64 5.95 0.21
C THR A 102 -3.13 5.74 0.34
N GLY A 103 -2.45 5.39 -0.75
CA GLY A 103 -0.99 5.27 -0.78
C GLY A 103 -0.29 6.61 -0.49
N LEU A 104 -0.80 7.71 -1.07
CA LEU A 104 -0.29 9.06 -0.81
C LEU A 104 -0.52 9.49 0.64
N GLU A 105 -1.71 9.24 1.20
CA GLU A 105 -2.00 9.52 2.61
C GLU A 105 -1.03 8.80 3.54
N ILE A 106 -0.80 7.49 3.35
CA ILE A 106 0.13 6.71 4.16
C ILE A 106 1.57 7.25 4.02
N CYS A 107 1.99 7.61 2.80
CA CYS A 107 3.31 8.19 2.58
C CYS A 107 3.49 9.49 3.36
N ASN A 108 2.47 10.36 3.35
CA ASN A 108 2.46 11.61 4.10
C ASN A 108 2.46 11.36 5.62
N ASP A 109 1.65 10.43 6.12
CA ASP A 109 1.60 10.05 7.53
C ASP A 109 2.96 9.57 8.03
N ILE A 110 3.64 8.73 7.24
CA ILE A 110 5.00 8.26 7.55
C ILE A 110 6.00 9.42 7.56
N LYS A 111 5.91 10.34 6.60
CA LYS A 111 6.78 11.53 6.54
C LYS A 111 6.59 12.41 7.77
N MET A 112 5.34 12.68 8.16
CA MET A 112 5.00 13.45 9.36
C MET A 112 5.47 12.76 10.64
N SER A 113 5.22 11.45 10.78
CA SER A 113 5.69 10.66 11.92
C SER A 113 7.21 10.70 12.08
N ARG A 114 7.96 10.65 10.97
CA ARG A 114 9.43 10.79 10.99
C ARG A 114 9.89 12.19 11.40
N GLN A 115 9.16 13.24 11.03
CA GLN A 115 9.47 14.61 11.46
C GLN A 115 9.26 14.76 12.97
N ILE A 116 8.11 14.33 13.50
CA ILE A 116 7.80 14.36 14.93
C ILE A 116 8.86 13.61 15.75
N LYS A 117 9.32 12.44 15.28
CA LYS A 117 10.40 11.67 15.93
C LYS A 117 11.76 12.38 15.90
N ARG A 118 12.03 13.23 14.91
CA ARG A 118 13.26 14.04 14.86
C ARG A 118 13.17 15.22 15.80
N ASP A 119 12.03 15.91 15.81
CA ASP A 119 11.80 17.07 16.66
C ASP A 119 11.83 16.67 18.14
N SER A 120 11.20 15.55 18.51
CA SER A 120 11.22 15.05 19.90
C SER A 120 12.63 14.71 20.38
N LYS A 121 13.49 14.14 19.51
CA LYS A 121 14.91 13.90 19.82
C LYS A 121 15.68 15.21 19.99
N PHE A 122 15.40 16.20 19.15
CA PHE A 122 16.00 17.53 19.26
C PHE A 122 15.62 18.21 20.58
N TYR A 123 14.33 18.26 20.92
CA TYR A 123 13.85 18.83 22.18
C TYR A 123 14.47 18.13 23.39
N LYS A 124 14.55 16.79 23.38
CA LYS A 124 15.21 16.04 24.46
C LYS A 124 16.70 16.40 24.61
N LYS A 125 17.42 16.58 23.49
CA LYS A 125 18.82 17.01 23.50
C LYS A 125 18.97 18.44 24.02
N TYR A 126 18.13 19.36 23.54
CA TYR A 126 18.13 20.76 23.96
C TYR A 126 17.89 20.89 25.47
N TYR A 127 16.89 20.20 26.01
CA TYR A 127 16.59 20.24 27.43
C TYR A 127 17.74 19.68 28.28
N ARG A 128 18.34 18.55 27.85
CA ARG A 128 19.52 17.97 28.51
C ARG A 128 20.71 18.94 28.51
N SER A 129 20.98 19.60 27.39
CA SER A 129 22.05 20.61 27.29
C SER A 129 21.79 21.83 28.18
N ASN A 130 20.55 22.31 28.27
CA ASN A 130 20.19 23.44 29.14
C ASN A 130 20.30 23.08 30.62
N ILE A 131 19.90 21.88 31.04
CA ILE A 131 20.12 21.40 32.41
C ILE A 131 21.61 21.40 32.75
N ILE A 132 22.45 20.86 31.85
CA ILE A 132 23.90 20.82 32.06
C ILE A 132 24.47 22.24 32.21
N LEU A 133 24.12 23.15 31.30
CA LEU A 133 24.54 24.56 31.35
C LEU A 133 24.10 25.27 32.63
N PHE A 134 22.84 25.04 33.06
CA PHE A 134 22.32 25.62 34.30
C PHE A 134 23.05 25.09 35.54
N SER A 135 23.30 23.78 35.60
CA SER A 135 24.07 23.16 36.69
C SER A 135 25.51 23.69 36.77
N PHE A 136 26.20 23.83 35.63
CA PHE A 136 27.53 24.46 35.59
C PHE A 136 27.48 25.91 36.07
N ARG A 137 26.48 26.68 35.63
CA ARG A 137 26.33 28.09 36.01
C ARG A 137 26.08 28.26 37.52
N ILE A 138 25.30 27.36 38.14
CA ILE A 138 25.13 27.35 39.61
C ILE A 138 26.46 27.02 40.31
N PHE A 139 27.17 25.98 39.85
CA PHE A 139 28.44 25.58 40.43
C PHE A 139 29.47 26.72 40.43
N PHE A 140 29.66 27.38 39.28
CA PHE A 140 30.56 28.53 39.15
C PHE A 140 30.14 29.70 40.06
N LYS A 141 28.85 30.02 40.13
CA LYS A 141 28.35 31.12 40.97
C LYS A 141 28.58 30.84 42.47
N LYS A 142 28.53 29.56 42.87
CA LYS A 142 28.81 29.13 44.25
C LYS A 142 30.31 29.17 44.55
N SER A 143 31.19 28.77 43.63
CA SER A 143 32.65 28.89 43.81
C SER A 143 33.14 30.33 43.94
N ILE A 144 32.57 31.27 43.19
CA ILE A 144 32.94 32.70 43.26
C ILE A 144 32.51 33.35 44.59
N SER A 145 31.45 32.85 45.23
CA SER A 145 30.94 33.36 46.51
C SER A 145 31.76 32.89 47.73
N PHE A 146 32.70 31.97 47.55
CA PHE A 146 33.55 31.39 48.61
C PHE A 146 35.03 31.81 48.47
N SER A 147 35.36 32.71 47.53
CA SER A 147 36.64 33.44 47.45
C SER A 147 36.44 34.88 47.86
#